data_AF-A0A1M7AF29-F1
#
_entry.id   AF-A0A1M7AF29-F1
#
_cell.length_a   1.000
_cell.length_b   1.000
_cell.length_c   1.000
_cell.angle_alpha   90.00
_cell.angle_beta   90.00
_cell.angle_gamma   90.00
#
_symmetry.space_group_name_H-M   'P 1'
#
loop_
_entity.id
_entity.type
_entity.pdbx_description
1 polymer ?
#
loop_
_entity_poly.entity_id
_entity_poly.type
_entity_poly.pdbx_seq_one_letter_code
_entity_poly.pdbx_strand_id
1 'polypeptide(L)'
;MKFFCKKILMIPQVLLFAASLAVLLAGCATESEESDLLPDNQVAFWMFPNDGALSDSVDQNLTHGIILEVHADAEYTLSFDADEEAGAPTLKLYRLRRVSQGAIPSKVRSLKASLENGRYVYRFLCEEKDAAEWATVLQKDGKYYQGSTNNTRFTGDGAYSDHLSLNLVLVGNVEQKLSGYTKEDLASAMLARFRQFYTGIVIDTLYVNYAENHPTNGKLFPSNEPWIAGRSDDDIMMSKLGGGWNGADGALDLVLVHYIDEVGLLGYSYLFSGNLKGGEGSTVVLGAFVKTNAGTIANSMDAIVETAVHESGHFLGLRHTTATKADLAAVGDYSMLEDGLSDTPFCEGLISSGLVKKKTETGSDMKIRYGGWRLRGRTAVEARGGFDINACPDVANLMFPVETGVEYEPLTPMQQDLVRKTLMIYPH
;
A
#
# COMPACT_ATOMS: atom_id res chain seq x y z
N MET A 1 -68.55 1.47 -60.72
CA MET A 1 -67.60 0.38 -60.41
C MET A 1 -66.13 0.81 -60.58
N LYS A 2 -65.61 1.81 -59.82
CA LYS A 2 -64.16 2.16 -59.85
C LYS A 2 -63.52 2.47 -58.49
N PHE A 3 -64.26 2.38 -57.38
CA PHE A 3 -63.73 2.75 -56.05
C PHE A 3 -63.58 1.62 -55.04
N PHE A 4 -63.90 0.36 -55.41
CA PHE A 4 -63.93 -0.75 -54.45
C PHE A 4 -62.71 -1.69 -54.45
N CYS A 5 -61.77 -1.57 -55.39
CA CYS A 5 -60.65 -2.53 -55.50
C CYS A 5 -59.30 -2.05 -54.93
N LYS A 6 -59.18 -0.82 -54.44
CA LYS A 6 -57.90 -0.31 -53.88
C LYS A 6 -57.71 -0.53 -52.37
N LYS A 7 -58.77 -0.88 -51.62
CA LYS A 7 -58.69 -1.03 -50.16
C LYS A 7 -58.37 -2.45 -49.65
N ILE A 8 -58.42 -3.47 -50.51
CA ILE A 8 -58.19 -4.87 -50.09
C ILE A 8 -56.71 -5.27 -50.17
N LEU A 9 -55.88 -4.53 -50.92
CA LEU A 9 -54.45 -4.87 -51.09
C LEU A 9 -53.50 -4.28 -50.03
N MET A 10 -53.97 -3.40 -49.14
CA MET A 10 -53.11 -2.79 -48.10
C MET A 10 -53.10 -3.54 -46.77
N ILE A 11 -54.10 -4.39 -46.52
CA ILE A 11 -54.20 -5.16 -45.28
C ILE A 11 -53.07 -6.21 -45.15
N PRO A 12 -52.65 -6.94 -46.21
CA PRO A 12 -51.57 -7.92 -46.09
C PRO A 12 -50.21 -7.28 -45.81
N GLN A 13 -49.94 -6.09 -46.35
CA GLN A 13 -48.66 -5.39 -46.18
C GLN A 13 -48.50 -4.82 -44.77
N VAL A 14 -49.57 -4.31 -44.17
CA VAL A 14 -49.54 -3.80 -42.78
C VAL A 14 -49.38 -4.95 -41.78
N LEU A 15 -50.02 -6.10 -42.02
CA LEU A 15 -49.85 -7.30 -41.20
C LEU A 15 -48.46 -7.91 -41.33
N LEU A 16 -47.88 -7.95 -42.54
CA LEU A 16 -46.51 -8.40 -42.74
C LEU A 16 -45.51 -7.48 -42.04
N PHE A 17 -45.72 -6.16 -42.11
CA PHE A 17 -44.85 -5.16 -41.46
C PHE A 17 -44.96 -5.23 -39.93
N ALA A 18 -46.16 -5.41 -39.39
CA ALA A 18 -46.39 -5.59 -37.96
C ALA A 18 -45.80 -6.92 -37.44
N ALA A 19 -45.88 -8.01 -38.22
CA ALA A 19 -45.26 -9.28 -37.88
C ALA A 19 -43.72 -9.21 -37.93
N SER A 20 -43.13 -8.54 -38.93
CA SER A 20 -41.68 -8.31 -38.98
C SER A 20 -41.18 -7.38 -37.88
N LEU A 21 -41.98 -6.37 -37.49
CA LEU A 21 -41.65 -5.48 -36.37
C LEU A 21 -41.75 -6.23 -35.02
N ALA A 22 -42.71 -7.13 -34.86
CA ALA A 22 -42.82 -7.98 -33.67
C ALA A 22 -41.65 -8.99 -33.56
N VAL A 23 -41.15 -9.54 -34.68
CA VAL A 23 -39.95 -10.41 -34.69
C VAL A 23 -38.68 -9.61 -34.40
N LEU A 24 -38.57 -8.37 -34.89
CA LEU A 24 -37.45 -7.47 -34.57
C LEU A 24 -37.48 -7.00 -33.10
N LEU A 25 -38.67 -6.81 -32.52
CA LEU A 25 -38.81 -6.45 -31.11
C LEU A 25 -38.67 -7.65 -30.16
N ALA A 26 -39.04 -8.86 -30.60
CA ALA A 26 -38.79 -10.10 -29.84
C ALA A 26 -37.31 -10.52 -29.87
N GLY A 27 -36.57 -10.17 -30.93
CA GLY A 27 -35.11 -10.37 -31.01
C GLY A 27 -34.28 -9.46 -30.09
N CYS A 28 -34.89 -8.45 -29.47
CA CYS A 28 -34.27 -7.58 -28.47
C CYS A 28 -34.72 -7.89 -27.04
N ALA A 29 -35.54 -8.93 -26.83
CA ALA A 29 -36.04 -9.28 -25.52
C ALA A 29 -35.22 -10.43 -24.93
N THR A 30 -34.47 -10.08 -23.87
CA THR A 30 -33.92 -10.98 -22.84
C THR A 30 -32.65 -11.75 -23.19
N GLU A 31 -31.55 -11.04 -23.39
CA GLU A 31 -30.41 -11.41 -22.54
C GLU A 31 -30.84 -11.06 -21.13
N SER A 32 -31.08 -12.07 -20.28
CA SER A 32 -31.22 -11.82 -18.86
C SER A 32 -29.91 -11.17 -18.43
N GLU A 33 -29.92 -9.86 -18.15
CA GLU A 33 -28.83 -9.23 -17.44
C GLU A 33 -28.68 -10.01 -16.14
N GLU A 34 -27.67 -10.87 -16.10
CA GLU A 34 -27.28 -11.59 -14.90
C GLU A 34 -27.02 -10.49 -13.86
N SER A 35 -27.88 -10.40 -12.84
CA SER A 35 -27.79 -9.30 -11.88
C SER A 35 -26.41 -9.34 -11.24
N ASP A 36 -25.59 -8.34 -11.53
CA ASP A 36 -24.25 -8.25 -10.96
C ASP A 36 -24.39 -8.00 -9.45
N LEU A 37 -23.84 -8.93 -8.66
CA LEU A 37 -23.78 -8.78 -7.22
C LEU A 37 -22.73 -7.73 -6.85
N LEU A 38 -23.10 -6.79 -5.99
CA LEU A 38 -22.19 -5.77 -5.46
C LEU A 38 -21.49 -6.29 -4.21
N PRO A 39 -20.33 -5.74 -3.82
CA PRO A 39 -19.73 -6.07 -2.53
C PRO A 39 -20.71 -5.77 -1.36
N ASP A 40 -20.85 -6.70 -0.40
CA ASP A 40 -21.85 -6.59 0.68
C ASP A 40 -21.27 -6.58 2.11
N ASN A 41 -19.94 -6.66 2.23
CA ASN A 41 -19.22 -6.68 3.51
C ASN A 41 -18.52 -5.37 3.86
N GLN A 42 -18.95 -4.24 3.28
CA GLN A 42 -18.31 -2.92 3.41
C GLN A 42 -16.86 -2.83 2.89
N VAL A 43 -16.33 -3.91 2.30
CA VAL A 43 -15.00 -4.02 1.69
C VAL A 43 -13.88 -3.56 2.65
N ALA A 44 -13.82 -4.20 3.83
CA ALA A 44 -12.94 -3.77 4.91
C ALA A 44 -11.49 -4.27 4.80
N PHE A 45 -11.22 -5.30 4.00
CA PHE A 45 -9.93 -5.98 3.93
C PHE A 45 -9.20 -5.65 2.65
N TRP A 46 -7.88 -5.49 2.75
CA TRP A 46 -7.02 -5.04 1.66
C TRP A 46 -6.00 -6.10 1.28
N MET A 47 -5.72 -6.18 -0.01
CA MET A 47 -4.55 -6.83 -0.55
C MET A 47 -3.71 -5.83 -1.34
N PHE A 48 -2.43 -5.85 -1.04
CA PHE A 48 -1.41 -5.16 -1.82
C PHE A 48 -0.75 -6.17 -2.76
N PRO A 49 -0.37 -5.76 -3.97
CA PRO A 49 0.29 -6.67 -4.89
C PRO A 49 1.66 -7.08 -4.33
N ASN A 50 1.98 -8.37 -4.47
CA ASN A 50 3.23 -8.99 -4.02
C ASN A 50 3.41 -9.07 -2.49
N ASP A 51 2.39 -8.68 -1.72
CA ASP A 51 2.38 -8.89 -0.27
C ASP A 51 2.34 -10.39 0.05
N GLY A 52 3.38 -10.88 0.71
CA GLY A 52 3.52 -12.29 1.08
C GLY A 52 2.69 -12.67 2.31
N ALA A 53 2.26 -11.69 3.10
CA ALA A 53 1.66 -11.94 4.40
C ALA A 53 0.32 -12.68 4.29
N LEU A 54 0.19 -13.74 5.08
CA LEU A 54 -1.02 -14.55 5.14
C LEU A 54 -2.15 -13.75 5.83
N SER A 55 -3.33 -13.77 5.21
CA SER A 55 -4.53 -13.09 5.71
C SER A 55 -5.75 -13.99 5.61
N ASP A 56 -6.10 -14.61 6.74
CA ASP A 56 -7.33 -15.41 6.86
C ASP A 56 -8.58 -14.54 6.64
N SER A 57 -8.47 -13.24 6.97
CA SER A 57 -9.56 -12.28 6.79
C SER A 57 -9.83 -12.03 5.31
N VAL A 58 -8.79 -11.92 4.48
CA VAL A 58 -8.92 -11.83 3.02
C VAL A 58 -9.54 -13.11 2.46
N ASP A 59 -9.03 -14.28 2.86
CA ASP A 59 -9.56 -15.57 2.40
C ASP A 59 -11.05 -15.69 2.69
N GLN A 60 -11.50 -15.34 3.89
CA GLN A 60 -12.92 -15.42 4.28
C GLN A 60 -13.82 -14.40 3.58
N ASN A 61 -13.26 -13.30 3.05
CA ASN A 61 -14.03 -12.19 2.51
C ASN A 61 -13.90 -12.00 1.00
N LEU A 62 -13.00 -12.71 0.32
CA LEU A 62 -12.75 -12.59 -1.12
C LEU A 62 -14.04 -12.67 -1.96
N THR A 63 -14.93 -13.60 -1.59
CA THR A 63 -16.23 -13.79 -2.24
C THR A 63 -17.13 -12.56 -2.17
N HIS A 64 -17.13 -11.88 -1.04
CA HIS A 64 -18.08 -10.83 -0.67
C HIS A 64 -17.53 -9.41 -0.88
N GLY A 65 -16.21 -9.26 -0.97
CA GLY A 65 -15.56 -7.98 -1.14
C GLY A 65 -14.24 -7.86 -0.40
N ILE A 66 -13.14 -7.76 -1.14
CA ILE A 66 -11.87 -7.22 -0.64
C ILE A 66 -11.42 -6.09 -1.55
N ILE A 67 -10.55 -5.20 -1.06
CA ILE A 67 -9.93 -4.13 -1.84
C ILE A 67 -8.59 -4.63 -2.35
N LEU A 68 -8.39 -4.54 -3.66
CA LEU A 68 -7.11 -4.67 -4.34
C LEU A 68 -6.59 -3.27 -4.63
N GLU A 69 -5.34 -3.00 -4.24
CA GLU A 69 -4.63 -1.83 -4.74
C GLU A 69 -3.98 -2.14 -6.08
N VAL A 70 -4.29 -1.32 -7.09
CA VAL A 70 -3.77 -1.47 -8.44
C VAL A 70 -3.12 -0.19 -8.92
N HIS A 71 -2.07 -0.31 -9.72
CA HIS A 71 -1.28 0.78 -10.31
C HIS A 71 -1.41 0.73 -11.83
N ALA A 72 -1.24 1.88 -12.47
CA ALA A 72 -1.31 2.03 -13.92
C ALA A 72 -0.27 1.15 -14.62
N ASP A 73 -0.66 0.53 -15.74
CA ASP A 73 0.23 -0.24 -16.63
C ASP A 73 0.89 -1.49 -15.99
N ALA A 74 0.38 -1.96 -14.85
CA ALA A 74 0.79 -3.21 -14.23
C ALA A 74 -0.17 -4.36 -14.57
N GLU A 75 0.40 -5.55 -14.76
CA GLU A 75 -0.33 -6.81 -14.92
C GLU A 75 -0.48 -7.49 -13.56
N TYR A 76 -1.69 -7.94 -13.26
CA TYR A 76 -2.04 -8.52 -11.99
C TYR A 76 -2.53 -9.96 -12.14
N THR A 77 -2.17 -10.77 -11.16
CA THR A 77 -2.70 -12.12 -10.97
C THR A 77 -3.31 -12.24 -9.58
N LEU A 78 -4.62 -12.51 -9.52
CA LEU A 78 -5.33 -12.94 -8.32
C LEU A 78 -5.59 -14.44 -8.40
N SER A 79 -5.28 -15.19 -7.34
CA SER A 79 -5.52 -16.63 -7.31
C SER A 79 -5.85 -17.16 -5.93
N PHE A 80 -6.57 -18.28 -5.86
CA PHE A 80 -6.86 -19.03 -4.64
C PHE A 80 -7.01 -20.52 -4.96
N ASP A 81 -6.96 -21.38 -3.95
CA ASP A 81 -7.07 -22.83 -4.14
C ASP A 81 -8.41 -23.23 -4.76
N ALA A 82 -8.37 -24.13 -5.73
CA ALA A 82 -9.57 -24.55 -6.45
C ALA A 82 -10.40 -25.53 -5.62
N ASP A 83 -11.65 -25.17 -5.37
CA ASP A 83 -12.68 -26.08 -4.92
C ASP A 83 -13.37 -26.68 -6.15
N GLU A 84 -12.99 -27.91 -6.51
CA GLU A 84 -13.50 -28.61 -7.70
C GLU A 84 -14.99 -28.95 -7.59
N GLU A 85 -15.50 -29.20 -6.38
CA GLU A 85 -16.91 -29.51 -6.14
C GLU A 85 -17.78 -28.27 -6.34
N ALA A 86 -17.34 -27.13 -5.78
CA ALA A 86 -18.01 -25.86 -5.96
C ALA A 86 -17.86 -25.32 -7.38
N GLY A 87 -16.77 -25.65 -8.08
CA GLY A 87 -16.44 -25.30 -9.47
C GLY A 87 -16.16 -23.81 -9.71
N ALA A 88 -15.41 -23.48 -10.77
CA ALA A 88 -14.89 -22.12 -11.02
C ALA A 88 -15.93 -20.98 -10.94
N PRO A 89 -15.72 -19.95 -10.09
CA PRO A 89 -16.53 -18.74 -10.10
C PRO A 89 -16.04 -17.72 -11.14
N THR A 90 -16.91 -16.76 -11.46
CA THR A 90 -16.55 -15.54 -12.20
C THR A 90 -16.14 -14.47 -11.20
N LEU A 91 -14.95 -13.88 -11.39
CA LEU A 91 -14.50 -12.72 -10.63
C LEU A 91 -15.09 -11.45 -11.25
N LYS A 92 -15.80 -10.68 -10.45
CA LYS A 92 -16.27 -9.33 -10.79
C LYS A 92 -15.36 -8.32 -10.13
N LEU A 93 -14.91 -7.32 -10.88
CA LEU A 93 -14.06 -6.23 -10.38
C LEU A 93 -14.83 -4.93 -10.44
N TYR A 94 -14.77 -4.15 -9.37
CA TYR A 94 -15.47 -2.87 -9.21
C TYR A 94 -14.49 -1.77 -8.81
N ARG A 95 -14.46 -0.67 -9.54
CA ARG A 95 -13.74 0.53 -9.13
C ARG A 95 -14.46 1.15 -7.94
N LEU A 96 -13.72 1.47 -6.89
CA LEU A 96 -14.27 2.16 -5.73
C LEU A 96 -14.07 3.66 -5.86
N ARG A 97 -15.18 4.42 -5.89
CA ARG A 97 -15.13 5.88 -5.77
C ARG A 97 -15.49 6.28 -4.35
N ARG A 98 -14.52 6.80 -3.61
CA ARG A 98 -14.76 7.33 -2.25
C ARG A 98 -15.60 8.62 -2.33
N VAL A 99 -16.65 8.64 -1.52
CA VAL A 99 -17.53 9.79 -1.26
C VAL A 99 -17.68 9.97 0.25
N SER A 100 -18.22 11.09 0.71
CA SER A 100 -18.36 11.39 2.15
C SER A 100 -19.18 10.35 2.93
N GLN A 101 -19.99 9.53 2.26
CA GLN A 101 -20.87 8.52 2.84
C GLN A 101 -20.38 7.07 2.65
N GLY A 102 -19.18 6.86 2.09
CA GLY A 102 -18.62 5.53 1.85
C GLY A 102 -17.98 5.38 0.46
N ALA A 103 -17.90 4.16 -0.05
CA ALA A 103 -17.42 3.88 -1.40
C ALA A 103 -18.59 3.50 -2.32
N ILE A 104 -18.63 4.09 -3.52
CA ILE A 104 -19.59 3.70 -4.56
C ILE A 104 -18.87 2.77 -5.53
N PRO A 105 -19.26 1.48 -5.62
CA PRO A 105 -18.67 0.54 -6.57
C PRO A 105 -19.20 0.80 -7.98
N SER A 106 -18.31 0.77 -8.98
CA SER A 106 -18.65 0.81 -10.39
C SER A 106 -17.95 -0.32 -11.12
N LYS A 107 -18.71 -1.16 -11.84
CA LYS A 107 -18.16 -2.36 -12.48
C LYS A 107 -17.07 -1.99 -13.50
N VAL A 108 -15.93 -2.65 -13.39
CA VAL A 108 -14.80 -2.54 -14.33
C VAL A 108 -14.86 -3.68 -15.33
N ARG A 109 -14.90 -4.93 -14.84
CA ARG A 109 -14.84 -6.13 -15.69
C ARG A 109 -15.34 -7.39 -14.99
N SER A 110 -15.52 -8.44 -15.78
CA SER A 110 -15.82 -9.79 -15.32
C SER A 110 -14.82 -10.76 -15.94
N LEU A 111 -14.17 -11.57 -15.11
CA LEU A 111 -13.09 -12.47 -15.50
C LEU A 111 -13.49 -13.91 -15.19
N LYS A 112 -13.30 -14.79 -16.16
CA LYS A 112 -13.43 -16.23 -15.94
C LYS A 112 -12.13 -16.77 -15.38
N ALA A 113 -12.23 -17.71 -14.44
CA ALA A 113 -11.05 -18.38 -13.91
C ALA A 113 -10.40 -19.27 -14.98
N SER A 114 -9.08 -19.33 -14.93
CA SER A 114 -8.30 -20.45 -15.47
C SER A 114 -7.92 -21.38 -14.31
N LEU A 115 -7.86 -22.69 -14.56
CA LEU A 115 -7.40 -23.66 -13.57
C LEU A 115 -5.93 -23.98 -13.84
N GLU A 116 -5.05 -23.63 -12.91
CA GLU A 116 -3.61 -23.83 -13.03
C GLU A 116 -3.06 -24.36 -11.72
N ASN A 117 -2.39 -25.52 -11.75
CA ASN A 117 -1.75 -26.14 -10.57
C ASN A 117 -2.67 -26.23 -9.35
N GLY A 118 -3.95 -26.58 -9.56
CA GLY A 118 -4.94 -26.70 -8.48
C GLY A 118 -5.48 -25.37 -7.95
N ARG A 119 -5.30 -24.26 -8.68
CA ARG A 119 -5.76 -22.93 -8.28
C ARG A 119 -6.64 -22.30 -9.34
N TYR A 120 -7.66 -21.55 -8.91
CA TYR A 120 -8.37 -20.63 -9.80
C TYR A 120 -7.55 -19.36 -9.95
N VAL A 121 -7.24 -19.00 -11.19
CA VAL A 121 -6.34 -17.90 -11.54
C VAL A 121 -7.04 -16.90 -12.45
N TYR A 122 -6.97 -15.64 -12.05
CA TYR A 122 -7.52 -14.49 -12.79
C TYR A 122 -6.38 -13.52 -13.10
N ARG A 123 -6.18 -13.24 -14.40
CA ARG A 123 -5.16 -12.30 -14.87
C ARG A 123 -5.80 -11.08 -15.50
N PHE A 124 -5.25 -9.90 -15.24
CA PHE A 124 -5.75 -8.65 -15.81
C PHE A 124 -4.69 -7.55 -15.83
N LEU A 125 -4.71 -6.74 -16.89
CA LEU A 125 -3.97 -5.48 -16.97
C LEU A 125 -4.78 -4.36 -16.30
N CYS A 126 -4.14 -3.53 -15.48
CA CYS A 126 -4.73 -2.31 -14.97
C CYS A 126 -4.65 -1.20 -16.02
N GLU A 127 -5.81 -0.79 -16.54
CA GLU A 127 -5.95 0.26 -17.55
C GLU A 127 -6.25 1.64 -16.92
N GLU A 128 -6.09 1.76 -15.60
CA GLU A 128 -6.21 3.03 -14.90
C GLU A 128 -5.02 3.93 -15.24
N LYS A 129 -5.22 5.25 -15.21
CA LYS A 129 -4.14 6.22 -15.45
C LYS A 129 -3.27 6.45 -14.22
N ASP A 130 -3.84 6.21 -13.05
CA ASP A 130 -3.25 6.44 -11.74
C ASP A 130 -3.55 5.21 -10.85
N ALA A 131 -2.96 5.17 -9.66
CA ALA A 131 -3.30 4.16 -8.66
C ALA A 131 -4.80 4.18 -8.33
N ALA A 132 -5.41 3.01 -8.16
CA ALA A 132 -6.82 2.86 -7.89
C ALA A 132 -7.12 1.74 -6.90
N GLU A 133 -8.29 1.84 -6.27
CA GLU A 133 -8.84 0.83 -5.36
C GLU A 133 -9.93 0.05 -6.11
N TRP A 134 -9.75 -1.26 -6.26
CA TRP A 134 -10.73 -2.14 -6.89
C TRP A 134 -11.30 -3.13 -5.87
N ALA A 135 -12.62 -3.29 -5.81
CA ALA A 135 -13.27 -4.34 -5.04
C ALA A 135 -13.52 -5.59 -5.87
N THR A 136 -13.46 -6.75 -5.22
CA THR A 136 -13.79 -8.06 -5.81
C THR A 136 -15.20 -8.51 -5.45
N VAL A 137 -15.82 -9.33 -6.30
CA VAL A 137 -16.92 -10.24 -5.92
C VAL A 137 -16.74 -11.54 -6.69
N LEU A 138 -16.86 -12.68 -6.02
CA LEU A 138 -16.90 -13.98 -6.70
C LEU A 138 -18.35 -14.42 -6.88
N GLN A 139 -18.76 -14.61 -8.13
CA GLN A 139 -20.13 -14.96 -8.49
C GLN A 139 -20.19 -16.29 -9.23
N LYS A 140 -21.18 -17.12 -8.89
CA LYS A 140 -21.54 -18.33 -9.61
C LYS A 140 -23.07 -18.49 -9.63
N ASP A 141 -23.62 -18.75 -10.81
CA ASP A 141 -25.06 -18.96 -11.02
C ASP A 141 -25.94 -17.85 -10.42
N GLY A 142 -25.53 -16.59 -10.62
CA GLY A 142 -26.24 -15.40 -10.08
C GLY A 142 -26.17 -15.23 -8.55
N LYS A 143 -25.35 -16.01 -7.84
CA LYS A 143 -25.18 -15.93 -6.38
C LYS A 143 -23.71 -15.73 -6.01
N TYR A 144 -23.46 -15.29 -4.77
CA TYR A 144 -22.12 -15.30 -4.21
C TYR A 144 -21.59 -16.72 -4.20
N TYR A 145 -20.34 -16.88 -4.63
CA TYR A 145 -19.65 -18.16 -4.64
C TYR A 145 -19.64 -18.80 -3.24
N GLN A 146 -19.89 -20.10 -3.16
CA GLN A 146 -20.01 -20.82 -1.88
C GLN A 146 -18.85 -21.80 -1.62
N GLY A 147 -17.90 -21.90 -2.54
CA GLY A 147 -16.70 -22.72 -2.35
C GLY A 147 -15.63 -22.02 -1.53
N SER A 148 -14.57 -22.77 -1.20
CA SER A 148 -13.42 -22.22 -0.47
C SER A 148 -12.62 -21.22 -1.33
N THR A 149 -12.06 -20.22 -0.64
CA THR A 149 -11.18 -19.17 -1.17
C THR A 149 -9.86 -19.12 -0.41
N ASN A 150 -9.40 -20.27 0.10
CA ASN A 150 -8.18 -20.35 0.91
C ASN A 150 -6.92 -20.03 0.09
N ASN A 151 -5.89 -19.58 0.81
CA ASN A 151 -4.56 -19.27 0.28
C ASN A 151 -4.64 -18.25 -0.86
N THR A 152 -5.43 -17.19 -0.69
CA THR A 152 -5.55 -16.11 -1.67
C THR A 152 -4.21 -15.42 -1.86
N ARG A 153 -3.84 -15.18 -3.12
CA ARG A 153 -2.60 -14.50 -3.50
C ARG A 153 -2.89 -13.44 -4.54
N PHE A 154 -2.31 -12.27 -4.33
CA PHE A 154 -2.39 -11.16 -5.26
C PHE A 154 -0.97 -10.70 -5.61
N THR A 155 -0.61 -10.86 -6.87
CA THR A 155 0.73 -10.55 -7.40
C THR A 155 0.61 -9.56 -8.54
N GLY A 156 1.63 -8.72 -8.69
CA GLY A 156 1.69 -7.70 -9.73
C GLY A 156 3.07 -7.63 -10.34
N ASP A 157 3.10 -7.58 -11.67
CA ASP A 157 4.30 -7.33 -12.47
C ASP A 157 4.10 -6.02 -13.24
N GLY A 158 5.09 -5.15 -13.21
CA GLY A 158 5.02 -3.87 -13.90
C GLY A 158 6.22 -3.64 -14.81
N ALA A 159 6.09 -2.67 -15.71
CA ALA A 159 7.10 -2.34 -16.71
C ALA A 159 8.01 -1.17 -16.30
N TYR A 160 7.82 -0.59 -15.12
CA TYR A 160 8.64 0.52 -14.65
C TYR A 160 10.06 0.05 -14.28
N SER A 161 10.95 1.01 -14.09
CA SER A 161 12.35 0.74 -13.82
C SER A 161 12.56 0.03 -12.48
N ASP A 162 13.65 -0.71 -12.37
CA ASP A 162 14.22 -1.16 -11.10
C ASP A 162 15.28 -0.18 -10.56
N HIS A 163 15.31 1.05 -11.09
CA HIS A 163 16.17 2.14 -10.62
C HIS A 163 15.40 3.06 -9.67
N LEU A 164 16.04 3.45 -8.56
CA LEU A 164 15.50 4.37 -7.57
C LEU A 164 16.50 5.50 -7.31
N SER A 165 16.01 6.73 -7.44
CA SER A 165 16.69 7.91 -6.92
C SER A 165 16.07 8.33 -5.58
N LEU A 166 16.86 8.95 -4.73
CA LEU A 166 16.45 9.44 -3.41
C LEU A 166 16.54 10.97 -3.37
N ASN A 167 15.69 11.61 -2.58
CA ASN A 167 15.70 13.04 -2.35
C ASN A 167 15.63 13.35 -0.86
N LEU A 168 16.76 13.67 -0.23
CA LEU A 168 16.79 14.13 1.15
C LEU A 168 16.31 15.58 1.23
N VAL A 169 15.14 15.80 1.83
CA VAL A 169 14.53 17.11 1.99
C VAL A 169 14.70 17.58 3.44
N LEU A 170 15.53 18.61 3.64
CA LEU A 170 15.74 19.23 4.94
C LEU A 170 14.63 20.26 5.22
N VAL A 171 13.92 20.11 6.34
CA VAL A 171 12.80 20.99 6.69
C VAL A 171 13.11 21.85 7.91
N GLY A 172 12.79 23.14 7.82
CA GLY A 172 13.02 24.09 8.89
C GLY A 172 14.51 24.31 9.14
N ASN A 173 14.87 24.56 10.40
CA ASN A 173 16.26 24.76 10.81
C ASN A 173 17.04 23.46 11.10
N VAL A 174 16.58 22.31 10.61
CA VAL A 174 17.10 20.98 11.02
C VAL A 174 18.60 20.81 10.75
N GLU A 175 19.12 21.36 9.64
CA GLU A 175 20.56 21.29 9.32
C GLU A 175 21.42 21.88 10.44
N GLN A 176 21.00 23.02 11.00
CA GLN A 176 21.70 23.71 12.08
C GLN A 176 21.64 22.96 13.41
N LYS A 177 20.80 21.93 13.50
CA LYS A 177 20.57 21.11 14.68
C LYS A 177 21.23 19.74 14.60
N LEU A 178 21.79 19.36 13.44
CA LEU A 178 22.60 18.15 13.32
C LEU A 178 23.85 18.30 14.19
N SER A 179 24.05 17.37 15.12
CA SER A 179 25.18 17.38 16.05
C SER A 179 26.20 16.33 15.67
N GLY A 180 27.42 16.77 15.32
CA GLY A 180 28.56 15.88 15.09
C GLY A 180 28.76 15.40 13.64
N TYR A 181 27.94 15.86 12.69
CA TYR A 181 28.07 15.56 11.26
C TYR A 181 27.41 16.65 10.40
N THR A 182 27.81 16.76 9.13
CA THR A 182 27.25 17.68 8.14
C THR A 182 26.11 17.03 7.36
N LYS A 183 25.35 17.82 6.59
CA LYS A 183 24.35 17.25 5.66
C LYS A 183 25.02 16.39 4.57
N GLU A 184 26.25 16.75 4.15
CA GLU A 184 27.01 16.00 3.15
C GLU A 184 27.45 14.63 3.71
N ASP A 185 27.84 14.57 4.99
CA ASP A 185 28.14 13.32 5.68
C ASP A 185 26.89 12.42 5.75
N LEU A 186 25.76 12.99 6.17
CA LEU A 186 24.48 12.28 6.26
C LEU A 186 24.04 11.74 4.89
N ALA A 187 24.06 12.58 3.86
CA ALA A 187 23.71 12.22 2.49
C ALA A 187 24.59 11.09 1.93
N SER A 188 25.91 11.18 2.17
CA SER A 188 26.88 10.18 1.73
C SER A 188 26.68 8.84 2.45
N ALA A 189 26.49 8.88 3.77
CA ALA A 189 26.22 7.70 4.59
C ALA A 189 24.88 7.04 4.19
N MET A 190 23.85 7.84 3.95
CA MET A 190 22.54 7.38 3.50
C MET A 190 22.64 6.69 2.14
N LEU A 191 23.23 7.32 1.13
CA LEU A 191 23.39 6.72 -0.19
C LEU A 191 24.18 5.40 -0.14
N ALA A 192 25.26 5.35 0.65
CA ALA A 192 26.05 4.13 0.83
C ALA A 192 25.21 3.01 1.50
N ARG A 193 24.45 3.35 2.55
CA ARG A 193 23.63 2.37 3.27
C ARG A 193 22.47 1.85 2.43
N PHE A 194 21.80 2.71 1.66
CA PHE A 194 20.77 2.27 0.72
C PHE A 194 21.34 1.27 -0.30
N ARG A 195 22.50 1.56 -0.89
CA ARG A 195 23.19 0.62 -1.81
C ARG A 195 23.61 -0.69 -1.15
N GLN A 196 23.91 -0.66 0.16
CA GLN A 196 24.24 -1.86 0.92
C GLN A 196 23.00 -2.74 1.16
N PHE A 197 21.87 -2.14 1.51
CA PHE A 197 20.67 -2.87 1.91
C PHE A 197 19.72 -3.21 0.76
N TYR A 198 19.68 -2.40 -0.30
CA TYR A 198 18.84 -2.59 -1.47
C TYR A 198 19.68 -3.02 -2.67
N THR A 199 19.96 -4.32 -2.74
CA THR A 199 20.80 -4.91 -3.81
C THR A 199 19.97 -5.51 -4.95
N GLY A 200 18.66 -5.69 -4.76
CA GLY A 200 17.72 -6.15 -5.80
C GLY A 200 17.27 -5.05 -6.77
N ILE A 201 17.60 -3.80 -6.49
CA ILE A 201 17.32 -2.60 -7.30
C ILE A 201 18.59 -1.75 -7.43
N VAL A 202 18.59 -0.80 -8.36
CA VAL A 202 19.71 0.13 -8.54
C VAL A 202 19.42 1.43 -7.82
N ILE A 203 20.25 1.80 -6.83
CA ILE A 203 20.18 3.11 -6.18
C ILE A 203 21.10 4.10 -6.91
N ASP A 204 20.50 4.95 -7.74
CA ASP A 204 21.22 5.84 -8.66
C ASP A 204 21.93 6.97 -7.94
N THR A 205 21.16 7.84 -7.28
CA THR A 205 21.66 9.07 -6.67
C THR A 205 20.81 9.49 -5.48
N LEU A 206 21.40 10.33 -4.63
CA LEU A 206 20.70 11.01 -3.56
C LEU A 206 20.86 12.51 -3.76
N TYR A 207 19.74 13.18 -4.04
CA TYR A 207 19.66 14.64 -4.09
C TYR A 207 19.48 15.19 -2.67
N VAL A 208 19.98 16.41 -2.43
CA VAL A 208 19.76 17.12 -1.17
C VAL A 208 19.07 18.43 -1.48
N ASN A 209 17.87 18.60 -0.93
CA ASN A 209 17.02 19.76 -1.14
C ASN A 209 16.60 20.36 0.19
N TYR A 210 16.11 21.60 0.13
CA TYR A 210 15.58 22.32 1.28
C TYR A 210 14.11 22.61 1.05
N ALA A 211 13.26 22.33 2.03
CA ALA A 211 11.82 22.56 1.96
C ALA A 211 11.48 23.99 1.53
N GLU A 212 12.20 25.00 2.06
CA GLU A 212 11.99 26.42 1.73
C GLU A 212 12.20 26.75 0.24
N ASN A 213 12.98 25.92 -0.47
CA ASN A 213 13.31 26.08 -1.88
C ASN A 213 12.38 25.29 -2.81
N HIS A 214 11.39 24.59 -2.26
CA HIS A 214 10.41 23.87 -3.08
C HIS A 214 9.70 24.85 -4.04
N PRO A 215 9.64 24.58 -5.36
CA PRO A 215 9.20 25.57 -6.36
C PRO A 215 7.81 26.18 -6.12
N THR A 216 6.86 25.36 -5.68
CA THR A 216 5.48 25.78 -5.39
C THR A 216 5.22 25.99 -3.90
N ASN A 217 5.74 25.11 -3.04
CA ASN A 217 5.33 25.02 -1.64
C ASN A 217 6.33 25.62 -0.64
N GLY A 218 7.51 26.09 -1.08
CA GLY A 218 8.59 26.44 -0.16
C GLY A 218 8.27 27.58 0.83
N LYS A 219 7.36 28.48 0.45
CA LYS A 219 6.86 29.55 1.34
C LYS A 219 6.14 29.04 2.59
N LEU A 220 5.71 27.78 2.61
CA LEU A 220 5.05 27.14 3.74
C LEU A 220 6.05 26.57 4.76
N PHE A 221 7.34 26.46 4.40
CA PHE A 221 8.35 25.76 5.17
C PHE A 221 9.56 26.68 5.46
N PRO A 222 9.42 27.65 6.39
CA PRO A 222 10.50 28.58 6.70
C PRO A 222 11.72 27.89 7.33
N SER A 223 12.93 28.23 6.90
CA SER A 223 14.19 27.60 7.36
C SER A 223 14.71 28.07 8.73
N ASN A 224 14.09 29.09 9.32
CA ASN A 224 14.59 29.72 10.56
C ASN A 224 13.96 29.14 11.84
N GLU A 225 13.01 28.22 11.73
CA GLU A 225 12.32 27.60 12.86
C GLU A 225 12.32 26.06 12.78
N PRO A 226 12.22 25.35 13.91
CA PRO A 226 12.13 23.89 13.89
C PRO A 226 10.78 23.46 13.31
N TRP A 227 10.81 22.50 12.39
CA TRP A 227 9.59 21.88 11.88
C TRP A 227 9.28 20.59 12.65
N ILE A 228 8.04 20.45 13.12
CA ILE A 228 7.57 19.31 13.91
C ILE A 228 6.42 18.64 13.16
N ALA A 229 6.63 17.42 12.69
CA ALA A 229 5.59 16.68 11.97
C ALA A 229 4.41 16.35 12.91
N GLY A 230 3.18 16.64 12.45
CA GLY A 230 1.95 16.51 13.24
C GLY A 230 1.68 17.63 14.25
N ARG A 231 2.49 18.70 14.25
CA ARG A 231 2.24 19.92 15.03
C ARG A 231 2.36 21.20 14.23
N SER A 232 3.38 21.31 13.37
CA SER A 232 3.59 22.48 12.52
C SER A 232 2.59 22.58 11.37
N ASP A 233 2.06 21.43 10.92
CA ASP A 233 0.98 21.31 9.93
C ASP A 233 0.14 20.06 10.28
N ASP A 234 -1.11 20.05 9.84
CA ASP A 234 -2.03 18.90 9.94
C ASP A 234 -1.67 17.80 8.93
N ASP A 235 -0.94 18.15 7.86
CA ASP A 235 -0.38 17.22 6.88
C ASP A 235 0.83 16.46 7.46
N ILE A 236 0.54 15.36 8.15
CA ILE A 236 1.57 14.53 8.77
C ILE A 236 2.50 13.89 7.75
N MET A 237 2.03 13.51 6.57
CA MET A 237 2.88 12.88 5.56
C MET A 237 3.70 13.90 4.79
N MET A 238 3.50 15.20 5.07
CA MET A 238 4.18 16.29 4.38
C MET A 238 4.01 16.18 2.87
N SER A 239 2.80 15.77 2.44
CA SER A 239 2.43 15.52 1.05
C SER A 239 2.77 16.67 0.10
N LYS A 240 2.76 17.91 0.61
CA LYS A 240 3.14 19.12 -0.15
C LYS A 240 4.61 19.14 -0.54
N LEU A 241 5.48 18.35 0.09
CA LEU A 241 6.88 18.18 -0.28
C LEU A 241 7.13 16.93 -1.13
N GLY A 242 6.10 16.11 -1.35
CA GLY A 242 6.18 14.94 -2.21
C GLY A 242 6.18 15.37 -3.68
N GLY A 243 7.29 15.14 -4.38
CA GLY A 243 7.46 15.41 -5.82
C GLY A 243 7.60 16.88 -6.19
N GLY A 244 7.79 17.16 -7.48
CA GLY A 244 7.88 18.54 -8.01
C GLY A 244 9.22 19.24 -7.75
N TRP A 245 10.26 18.49 -7.44
CA TRP A 245 11.62 18.97 -7.20
C TRP A 245 12.42 19.05 -8.50
N ASN A 246 12.94 20.25 -8.82
CA ASN A 246 13.78 20.43 -10.00
C ASN A 246 15.00 19.50 -9.97
N GLY A 247 15.05 18.54 -10.89
CA GLY A 247 16.17 17.60 -11.01
C GLY A 247 16.11 16.40 -10.06
N ALA A 248 15.04 16.25 -9.28
CA ALA A 248 14.77 15.07 -8.46
C ALA A 248 13.38 14.49 -8.75
N ASP A 249 12.88 14.69 -9.98
CA ASP A 249 11.62 14.11 -10.44
C ASP A 249 11.68 12.57 -10.38
N GLY A 250 10.65 11.94 -9.82
CA GLY A 250 10.60 10.48 -9.68
C GLY A 250 11.48 9.91 -8.55
N ALA A 251 12.11 10.75 -7.73
CA ALA A 251 12.86 10.30 -6.56
C ALA A 251 11.94 10.06 -5.35
N LEU A 252 12.34 9.15 -4.46
CA LEU A 252 11.71 8.97 -3.16
C LEU A 252 12.09 10.12 -2.22
N ASP A 253 11.09 10.85 -1.72
CA ASP A 253 11.32 11.98 -0.82
C ASP A 253 11.54 11.50 0.62
N LEU A 254 12.77 11.67 1.11
CA LEU A 254 13.17 11.40 2.49
C LEU A 254 13.16 12.72 3.26
N VAL A 255 12.04 13.01 3.93
CA VAL A 255 11.78 14.31 4.56
C VAL A 255 12.29 14.31 6.01
N LEU A 256 13.37 15.05 6.25
CA LEU A 256 13.99 15.16 7.57
C LEU A 256 13.46 16.39 8.32
N VAL A 257 12.74 16.14 9.41
CA VAL A 257 12.19 17.17 10.31
C VAL A 257 12.94 17.23 11.64
N HIS A 258 12.62 18.21 12.49
CA HIS A 258 13.22 18.28 13.81
C HIS A 258 12.84 17.06 14.66
N TYR A 259 11.56 16.81 14.87
CA TYR A 259 11.04 15.56 15.43
C TYR A 259 9.60 15.32 15.01
N ILE A 260 9.11 14.12 15.24
CA ILE A 260 7.72 13.71 15.03
C ILE A 260 6.96 13.85 16.35
N ASP A 261 5.76 14.45 16.35
CA ASP A 261 5.03 14.74 17.60
C ASP A 261 4.43 13.53 18.34
N GLU A 262 5.09 12.39 18.26
CA GLU A 262 4.76 11.11 18.89
C GLU A 262 5.95 10.60 19.71
N VAL A 263 5.72 10.12 20.92
CA VAL A 263 6.82 9.71 21.82
C VAL A 263 7.49 8.44 21.28
N GLY A 264 8.82 8.47 21.15
CA GLY A 264 9.62 7.32 20.72
C GLY A 264 9.62 7.03 19.22
N LEU A 265 8.90 7.80 18.40
CA LEU A 265 8.82 7.57 16.96
C LEU A 265 10.03 8.19 16.24
N LEU A 266 10.76 7.37 15.47
CA LEU A 266 11.97 7.77 14.75
C LEU A 266 11.69 8.19 13.31
N GLY A 267 10.76 7.50 12.66
CA GLY A 267 10.35 7.72 11.29
C GLY A 267 9.04 7.01 11.00
N TYR A 268 8.45 7.31 9.85
CA TYR A 268 7.29 6.60 9.34
C TYR A 268 7.13 6.74 7.83
N SER A 269 6.35 5.83 7.27
CA SER A 269 6.02 5.76 5.86
C SER A 269 4.68 5.04 5.66
N TYR A 270 4.03 5.24 4.52
CA TYR A 270 2.92 4.38 4.14
C TYR A 270 3.43 3.04 3.65
N LEU A 271 2.81 1.97 4.16
CA LEU A 271 3.02 0.63 3.64
C LEU A 271 2.51 0.53 2.20
N PHE A 272 3.33 -0.04 1.30
CA PHE A 272 3.05 -0.17 -0.13
C PHE A 272 2.63 1.17 -0.75
N SER A 273 3.54 2.14 -0.69
CA SER A 273 3.25 3.52 -1.06
C SER A 273 3.12 3.69 -2.57
N GLY A 274 2.02 4.26 -3.05
CA GLY A 274 1.57 3.96 -4.41
C GLY A 274 2.19 4.70 -5.60
N ASN A 275 3.21 5.56 -5.44
CA ASN A 275 3.87 6.27 -6.56
C ASN A 275 5.16 7.02 -6.17
N LEU A 276 5.98 7.44 -7.15
CA LEU A 276 7.11 8.39 -6.94
C LEU A 276 6.90 9.75 -7.61
N LYS A 277 5.66 10.05 -8.02
CA LYS A 277 5.31 11.29 -8.75
C LYS A 277 4.91 12.45 -7.83
N GLY A 278 4.58 12.17 -6.57
CA GLY A 278 4.40 13.17 -5.53
C GLY A 278 3.30 12.85 -4.51
N GLY A 279 3.08 13.77 -3.58
CA GLY A 279 2.05 13.66 -2.54
C GLY A 279 2.43 12.72 -1.40
N GLU A 280 1.42 12.28 -0.64
CA GLU A 280 1.61 11.37 0.51
C GLU A 280 2.24 10.04 0.10
N GLY A 281 1.94 9.60 -1.14
CA GLY A 281 2.40 8.33 -1.68
C GLY A 281 3.86 8.30 -2.12
N SER A 282 4.61 9.42 -2.03
CA SER A 282 6.03 9.51 -2.44
C SER A 282 6.98 9.90 -1.29
N THR A 283 6.52 9.85 -0.03
CA THR A 283 7.23 10.47 1.10
C THR A 283 7.51 9.49 2.24
N VAL A 284 8.73 9.54 2.77
CA VAL A 284 9.17 8.94 4.03
C VAL A 284 9.54 10.06 5.00
N VAL A 285 9.00 10.06 6.21
CA VAL A 285 9.27 11.12 7.21
C VAL A 285 10.24 10.61 8.27
N LEU A 286 11.25 11.43 8.58
CA LEU A 286 12.35 11.11 9.49
C LEU A 286 12.52 12.19 10.55
N GLY A 287 12.78 11.79 11.80
CA GLY A 287 13.12 12.70 12.89
C GLY A 287 14.63 12.82 13.10
N ALA A 288 15.18 14.03 13.04
CA ALA A 288 16.54 14.29 13.52
C ALA A 288 16.68 14.14 15.04
N PHE A 289 15.55 14.26 15.76
CA PHE A 289 15.42 14.06 17.19
C PHE A 289 14.22 13.14 17.47
N VAL A 290 14.30 12.37 18.55
CA VAL A 290 13.18 11.58 19.08
C VAL A 290 12.52 12.32 20.25
N LYS A 291 11.19 12.38 20.24
CA LYS A 291 10.40 12.92 21.34
C LYS A 291 10.37 11.92 22.50
N THR A 292 10.62 12.40 23.70
CA THR A 292 10.50 11.64 24.96
C THR A 292 9.51 12.33 25.89
N ASN A 293 9.15 11.67 26.99
CA ASN A 293 8.35 12.30 28.04
C ASN A 293 9.05 13.49 28.72
N ALA A 294 10.38 13.59 28.62
CA ALA A 294 11.20 14.62 29.26
C ALA A 294 11.66 15.73 28.29
N GLY A 295 11.35 15.64 27.00
CA GLY A 295 11.83 16.59 25.98
C GLY A 295 12.18 15.87 24.68
N THR A 296 13.32 16.23 24.07
CA THR A 296 13.82 15.59 22.85
C THR A 296 15.26 15.13 23.02
N ILE A 297 15.63 14.06 22.31
CA ILE A 297 17.00 13.52 22.27
C ILE A 297 17.43 13.50 20.80
N ALA A 298 18.66 13.95 20.52
CA ALA A 298 19.20 13.94 19.16
C ALA A 298 19.47 12.49 18.71
N ASN A 299 19.08 12.15 17.48
CA ASN A 299 19.44 10.88 16.86
C ASN A 299 20.86 10.94 16.30
N SER A 300 21.57 9.82 16.38
CA SER A 300 22.85 9.67 15.68
C SER A 300 22.64 9.65 14.16
N MET A 301 23.70 9.93 13.40
CA MET A 301 23.66 9.78 11.93
C MET A 301 23.22 8.37 11.52
N ASP A 302 23.78 7.34 12.16
CA ASP A 302 23.43 5.95 11.88
C ASP A 302 21.95 5.66 12.17
N ALA A 303 21.39 6.15 13.27
CA ALA A 303 19.98 5.96 13.60
C ALA A 303 19.02 6.62 12.58
N ILE A 304 19.38 7.81 12.07
CA ILE A 304 18.61 8.48 11.00
C ILE A 304 18.71 7.68 9.70
N VAL A 305 19.92 7.25 9.33
CA VAL A 305 20.17 6.50 8.09
C VAL A 305 19.46 5.14 8.11
N GLU A 306 19.58 4.38 9.20
CA GLU A 306 18.90 3.10 9.34
C GLU A 306 17.38 3.25 9.31
N THR A 307 16.85 4.29 9.97
CA THR A 307 15.42 4.58 9.92
C THR A 307 14.99 4.93 8.51
N ALA A 308 15.77 5.72 7.77
CA ALA A 308 15.48 6.02 6.37
C ALA A 308 15.42 4.75 5.50
N VAL A 309 16.37 3.83 5.69
CA VAL A 309 16.42 2.57 4.95
C VAL A 309 15.22 1.70 5.35
N HIS A 310 14.91 1.55 6.64
CA HIS A 310 13.77 0.77 7.15
C HIS A 310 12.42 1.29 6.63
N GLU A 311 12.15 2.58 6.75
CA GLU A 311 10.89 3.18 6.31
C GLU A 311 10.74 3.15 4.78
N SER A 312 11.84 3.25 4.04
CA SER A 312 11.78 3.00 2.59
C SER A 312 11.45 1.54 2.27
N GLY A 313 11.70 0.61 3.19
CA GLY A 313 11.32 -0.79 3.05
C GLY A 313 9.81 -0.93 3.08
N HIS A 314 9.14 -0.27 4.03
CA HIS A 314 7.68 -0.18 4.08
C HIS A 314 7.08 0.47 2.83
N PHE A 315 7.68 1.57 2.37
CA PHE A 315 7.32 2.20 1.09
C PHE A 315 7.36 1.18 -0.05
N LEU A 316 8.44 0.39 -0.13
CA LEU A 316 8.70 -0.62 -1.17
C LEU A 316 8.03 -1.98 -0.90
N GLY A 317 7.07 -2.04 0.03
CA GLY A 317 6.20 -3.19 0.25
C GLY A 317 6.68 -4.21 1.28
N LEU A 318 7.75 -3.93 2.02
CA LEU A 318 8.17 -4.78 3.13
C LEU A 318 7.33 -4.52 4.38
N ARG A 319 6.91 -5.58 5.05
CA ARG A 319 6.30 -5.50 6.39
C ARG A 319 7.37 -5.66 7.45
N HIS A 320 7.01 -5.38 8.69
CA HIS A 320 7.82 -5.86 9.80
C HIS A 320 7.86 -7.39 9.76
N THR A 321 9.04 -7.99 9.95
CA THR A 321 9.22 -9.45 9.99
C THR A 321 8.31 -10.09 11.03
N THR A 322 8.14 -9.40 12.15
CA THR A 322 7.16 -9.71 13.19
C THR A 322 6.19 -8.55 13.36
N ALA A 323 4.89 -8.81 13.18
CA ALA A 323 3.88 -7.78 13.35
C ALA A 323 3.81 -7.28 14.80
N THR A 324 3.68 -5.98 14.95
CA THR A 324 3.41 -5.34 16.22
C THR A 324 1.91 -5.24 16.48
N LYS A 325 1.51 -4.96 17.73
CA LYS A 325 0.10 -4.68 18.00
C LYS A 325 -0.42 -3.44 17.29
N ALA A 326 0.47 -2.46 17.03
CA ALA A 326 0.12 -1.28 16.26
C ALA A 326 -0.15 -1.67 14.80
N ASP A 327 0.66 -2.55 14.21
CA ASP A 327 0.46 -3.04 12.84
C ASP A 327 -0.87 -3.76 12.69
N LEU A 328 -1.16 -4.73 13.57
CA LEU A 328 -2.42 -5.49 13.54
C LEU A 328 -3.64 -4.56 13.70
N ALA A 329 -3.55 -3.59 14.61
CA ALA A 329 -4.63 -2.62 14.83
C ALA A 329 -4.79 -1.62 13.68
N ALA A 330 -3.70 -1.25 13.01
CA ALA A 330 -3.71 -0.31 11.89
C ALA A 330 -4.30 -0.97 10.63
N VAL A 331 -3.94 -2.23 10.35
CA VAL A 331 -4.57 -3.00 9.25
C VAL A 331 -6.01 -3.36 9.59
N GLY A 332 -6.32 -3.60 10.87
CA GLY A 332 -7.60 -4.18 11.27
C GLY A 332 -7.70 -5.68 10.98
N ASP A 333 -6.57 -6.32 10.69
CA ASP A 333 -6.46 -7.75 10.42
C ASP A 333 -5.44 -8.37 11.39
N TYR A 334 -5.97 -9.14 12.36
CA TYR A 334 -5.17 -9.77 13.40
C TYR A 334 -4.60 -11.14 12.97
N SER A 335 -4.87 -11.59 11.74
CA SER A 335 -4.27 -12.82 11.18
C SER A 335 -2.87 -12.58 10.59
N MET A 336 -2.52 -11.33 10.27
CA MET A 336 -1.25 -10.95 9.64
C MET A 336 -0.11 -10.81 10.67
N LEU A 337 0.32 -11.92 11.26
CA LEU A 337 1.33 -11.92 12.35
C LEU A 337 2.79 -11.82 11.86
N GLU A 338 3.05 -12.21 10.62
CA GLU A 338 4.36 -12.25 9.97
C GLU A 338 4.32 -11.54 8.61
N ASP A 339 5.48 -11.30 8.01
CA ASP A 339 5.60 -10.68 6.67
C ASP A 339 5.31 -11.65 5.51
N GLY A 340 5.20 -12.95 5.80
CA GLY A 340 4.88 -14.02 4.85
C GLY A 340 6.04 -14.42 3.94
N LEU A 341 7.29 -14.08 4.30
CA LEU A 341 8.48 -14.52 3.58
C LEU A 341 9.17 -15.66 4.34
N SER A 342 9.44 -16.77 3.66
CA SER A 342 9.97 -17.97 4.32
C SER A 342 11.41 -17.85 4.81
N ASP A 343 12.14 -16.81 4.38
CA ASP A 343 13.52 -16.54 4.78
C ASP A 343 13.65 -15.50 5.92
N THR A 344 12.52 -15.02 6.46
CA THR A 344 12.44 -14.07 7.59
C THR A 344 11.63 -14.68 8.74
N PRO A 345 12.24 -15.51 9.60
CA PRO A 345 11.51 -16.15 10.69
C PRO A 345 10.97 -15.11 11.69
N PHE A 346 9.67 -15.07 11.93
CA PHE A 346 9.09 -14.13 12.89
C PHE A 346 9.35 -14.56 14.36
N CYS A 347 9.39 -13.58 15.25
CA CYS A 347 9.58 -13.73 16.68
C CYS A 347 8.25 -13.74 17.45
N GLU A 348 7.63 -14.92 17.63
CA GLU A 348 6.37 -15.07 18.36
C GLU A 348 6.39 -14.44 19.77
N GLY A 349 7.54 -14.53 20.44
CA GLY A 349 7.76 -13.94 21.76
C GLY A 349 7.60 -12.41 21.78
N LEU A 350 7.89 -11.72 20.68
CA LEU A 350 7.79 -10.26 20.61
C LEU A 350 6.34 -9.77 20.73
N ILE A 351 5.39 -10.45 20.06
CA ILE A 351 3.96 -10.12 20.10
C ILE A 351 3.41 -10.24 21.54
N SER A 352 3.84 -11.29 22.25
CA SER A 352 3.40 -11.57 23.60
C SER A 352 4.13 -10.74 24.68
N SER A 353 5.39 -10.35 24.42
CA SER A 353 6.29 -9.65 25.35
C SER A 353 5.72 -8.35 25.91
N GLY A 354 4.93 -7.65 25.11
CA GLY A 354 4.48 -6.31 25.44
C GLY A 354 5.54 -5.21 25.31
N LEU A 355 6.73 -5.51 24.78
CA LEU A 355 7.66 -4.49 24.31
C LEU A 355 7.02 -3.62 23.23
N VAL A 356 6.14 -4.23 22.45
CA VAL A 356 5.30 -3.53 21.46
C VAL A 356 3.84 -3.37 21.92
N LYS A 357 3.58 -3.52 23.24
CA LYS A 357 2.28 -3.19 23.87
C LYS A 357 2.30 -1.74 24.37
N LYS A 358 1.40 -0.96 23.80
CA LYS A 358 0.48 -0.02 24.46
C LYS A 358 0.90 0.42 25.86
N LYS A 359 1.67 1.50 25.93
CA LYS A 359 1.71 2.33 27.14
C LYS A 359 1.64 3.81 26.76
N THR A 360 0.48 4.39 27.00
CA THR A 360 0.45 5.77 27.51
C THR A 360 -0.41 5.77 28.76
N GLU A 361 0.07 6.44 29.81
CA GLU A 361 -0.72 6.78 31.00
C GLU A 361 -1.83 7.79 30.67
N THR A 362 -1.93 8.22 29.40
CA THR A 362 -2.90 9.19 28.86
C THR A 362 -3.77 8.66 27.69
N GLY A 363 -3.69 7.37 27.33
CA GLY A 363 -4.72 6.72 26.51
C GLY A 363 -4.75 7.05 25.01
N SER A 364 -3.61 7.29 24.35
CA SER A 364 -3.50 7.09 22.90
C SER A 364 -2.44 6.04 22.58
N ASP A 365 -2.84 5.07 21.76
CA ASP A 365 -2.00 4.06 21.14
C ASP A 365 -0.85 4.74 20.36
N MET A 366 0.23 4.03 19.98
CA MET A 366 1.00 4.44 18.78
C MET A 366 0.17 4.12 17.52
N LYS A 367 -1.08 4.57 17.51
CA LYS A 367 -1.59 5.18 16.30
C LYS A 367 -0.83 6.48 16.28
N ILE A 368 0.01 6.69 15.27
CA ILE A 368 0.38 8.06 14.91
C ILE A 368 -0.95 8.81 14.96
N ARG A 369 -1.08 9.79 15.87
CA ARG A 369 -2.39 10.27 16.36
C ARG A 369 -3.35 10.72 15.25
N TYR A 370 -2.78 10.94 14.07
CA TYR A 370 -3.40 11.39 12.82
C TYR A 370 -3.15 10.44 11.64
N GLY A 371 -2.58 9.26 11.87
CA GLY A 371 -2.12 8.29 10.88
C GLY A 371 -3.26 7.50 10.23
N GLY A 372 -3.27 7.47 8.90
CA GLY A 372 -4.11 6.55 8.13
C GLY A 372 -3.76 5.08 8.41
N TRP A 373 -4.67 4.17 8.07
CA TRP A 373 -4.59 2.72 8.34
C TRP A 373 -3.33 2.01 7.77
N ARG A 374 -2.62 2.64 6.84
CA ARG A 374 -1.37 2.14 6.23
C ARG A 374 -0.08 2.65 6.86
N LEU A 375 -0.15 3.60 7.78
CA LEU A 375 1.04 4.25 8.29
C LEU A 375 1.81 3.27 9.18
N ARG A 376 3.09 3.07 8.91
CA ARG A 376 4.02 2.25 9.68
C ARG A 376 5.18 3.11 10.13
N GLY A 377 5.78 2.76 11.24
CA GLY A 377 6.88 3.54 11.76
C GLY A 377 7.73 2.77 12.75
N ARG A 378 9.02 3.10 12.74
CA ARG A 378 10.05 2.54 13.61
C ARG A 378 10.13 3.28 14.94
N THR A 379 10.27 2.51 16.01
CA THR A 379 10.18 3.05 17.38
C THR A 379 11.43 2.75 18.20
N ALA A 380 11.92 3.79 18.88
CA ALA A 380 12.94 3.67 19.91
C ALA A 380 12.25 3.23 21.21
N VAL A 381 12.20 1.92 21.46
CA VAL A 381 11.63 1.38 22.69
C VAL A 381 12.75 0.85 23.58
N GLU A 382 12.78 1.32 24.84
CA GLU A 382 13.55 0.63 25.87
C GLU A 382 12.83 -0.69 26.20
N ALA A 383 13.48 -1.83 25.96
CA ALA A 383 12.96 -3.12 26.36
C ALA A 383 12.65 -3.15 27.87
N ARG A 384 11.38 -3.02 28.25
CA ARG A 384 10.91 -3.14 29.64
C ARG A 384 10.27 -4.49 29.86
N GLY A 385 11.01 -5.43 30.43
CA GLY A 385 10.50 -6.75 30.82
C GLY A 385 11.58 -7.82 30.86
N GLY A 386 11.21 -9.04 31.27
CA GLY A 386 12.09 -10.21 31.21
C GLY A 386 12.15 -10.89 29.84
N PHE A 387 11.76 -10.19 28.77
CA PHE A 387 11.85 -10.68 27.41
C PHE A 387 13.24 -10.35 26.84
N ASP A 388 13.97 -11.38 26.42
CA ASP A 388 15.26 -11.21 25.76
C ASP A 388 15.03 -10.99 24.26
N ILE A 389 15.10 -9.73 23.83
CA ILE A 389 14.93 -9.34 22.43
C ILE A 389 16.01 -9.96 21.52
N ASN A 390 17.19 -10.24 22.07
CA ASN A 390 18.28 -10.86 21.33
C ASN A 390 18.07 -12.35 21.09
N ALA A 391 17.04 -12.95 21.70
CA ALA A 391 16.62 -14.32 21.40
C ALA A 391 15.68 -14.40 20.17
N CYS A 392 15.25 -13.26 19.60
CA CYS A 392 14.48 -13.26 18.36
C CYS A 392 15.36 -13.68 17.18
N PRO A 393 14.90 -14.60 16.30
CA PRO A 393 15.68 -15.11 15.19
C PRO A 393 15.91 -14.06 14.07
N ASP A 394 15.09 -13.03 14.03
CA ASP A 394 15.08 -11.92 13.07
C ASP A 394 15.57 -10.59 13.67
N VAL A 395 16.19 -10.60 14.86
CA VAL A 395 16.59 -9.39 15.59
C VAL A 395 17.55 -8.47 14.81
N ALA A 396 18.32 -9.05 13.89
CA ALA A 396 19.25 -8.34 13.01
C ALA A 396 18.63 -7.98 11.65
N ASN A 397 17.39 -8.39 11.34
CA ASN A 397 16.75 -7.99 10.10
C ASN A 397 16.43 -6.50 10.12
N LEU A 398 16.71 -5.79 9.03
CA LEU A 398 16.40 -4.36 8.93
C LEU A 398 14.92 -4.06 9.25
N MET A 399 14.01 -4.93 8.84
CA MET A 399 12.57 -4.78 9.04
C MET A 399 12.09 -5.27 10.42
N PHE A 400 13.01 -5.54 11.35
CA PHE A 400 12.63 -5.79 12.73
C PHE A 400 12.04 -4.49 13.35
N PRO A 401 10.89 -4.54 14.04
CA PRO A 401 10.11 -3.35 14.40
C PRO A 401 10.70 -2.47 15.52
N VAL A 402 11.77 -2.92 16.17
CA VAL A 402 12.34 -2.28 17.36
C VAL A 402 13.84 -2.09 17.19
N GLU A 403 14.36 -0.99 17.72
CA GLU A 403 15.81 -0.78 17.82
C GLU A 403 16.42 -1.70 18.88
N THR A 404 17.37 -2.56 18.48
CA THR A 404 17.90 -3.65 19.31
C THR A 404 19.38 -3.44 19.69
N GLY A 405 20.05 -2.45 19.09
CA GLY A 405 21.49 -2.24 19.22
C GLY A 405 22.34 -3.31 18.52
N VAL A 406 21.71 -4.29 17.87
CA VAL A 406 22.35 -5.28 17.01
C VAL A 406 22.59 -4.63 15.64
N GLU A 407 23.75 -4.90 15.04
CA GLU A 407 24.03 -4.45 13.68
C GLU A 407 23.08 -5.14 12.70
N TYR A 408 22.37 -4.34 11.89
CA TYR A 408 21.42 -4.89 10.94
C TYR A 408 22.10 -5.56 9.74
N GLU A 409 21.56 -6.70 9.35
CA GLU A 409 21.93 -7.44 8.15
C GLU A 409 21.20 -6.90 6.92
N PRO A 410 21.80 -6.98 5.71
CA PRO A 410 21.11 -6.66 4.46
C PRO A 410 19.81 -7.45 4.29
N LEU A 411 18.88 -6.89 3.50
CA LEU A 411 17.60 -7.54 3.19
C LEU A 411 17.81 -8.94 2.58
N THR A 412 16.94 -9.88 2.95
CA THR A 412 16.97 -11.27 2.46
C THR A 412 16.66 -11.35 0.96
N PRO A 413 17.01 -12.44 0.27
CA PRO A 413 16.68 -12.60 -1.15
C PRO A 413 15.19 -12.42 -1.47
N MET A 414 14.27 -12.91 -0.64
CA MET A 414 12.83 -12.71 -0.87
C MET A 414 12.41 -11.26 -0.64
N GLN A 415 12.96 -10.59 0.38
CA GLN A 415 12.72 -9.15 0.59
C GLN A 415 13.22 -8.32 -0.60
N GLN A 416 14.39 -8.64 -1.16
CA GLN A 416 14.94 -7.96 -2.34
C GLN A 416 14.07 -8.15 -3.60
N ASP A 417 13.56 -9.37 -3.83
CA ASP A 417 12.66 -9.67 -4.96
C ASP A 417 11.32 -8.92 -4.80
N LEU A 418 10.77 -8.88 -3.59
CA LEU A 418 9.56 -8.11 -3.30
C LEU A 418 9.79 -6.62 -3.59
N VAL A 419 10.85 -6.02 -3.04
CA VAL A 419 11.20 -4.60 -3.27
C VAL A 419 11.30 -4.31 -4.76
N ARG A 420 11.99 -5.16 -5.52
CA ARG A 420 12.14 -5.01 -6.97
C ARG A 420 10.80 -5.05 -7.68
N LYS A 421 9.97 -6.07 -7.43
CA LYS A 421 8.65 -6.21 -8.06
C LYS A 421 7.71 -5.05 -7.72
N THR A 422 7.75 -4.60 -6.46
CA THR A 422 6.97 -3.46 -5.99
C THR A 422 7.43 -2.14 -6.62
N LEU A 423 8.74 -1.91 -6.77
CA LEU A 423 9.23 -0.73 -7.48
C LEU A 423 8.79 -0.74 -8.95
N MET A 424 8.86 -1.90 -9.61
CA MET A 424 8.51 -2.04 -11.03
C MET A 424 7.02 -1.82 -11.33
N ILE A 425 6.12 -1.83 -10.33
CA ILE A 425 4.70 -1.47 -10.49
C ILE A 425 4.41 0.00 -10.18
N TYR A 426 5.32 0.72 -9.50
CA TYR A 426 5.10 2.11 -9.14
C TYR A 426 5.38 3.04 -10.32
N PRO A 427 4.47 3.95 -10.67
CA PRO A 427 4.74 4.89 -11.74
C PRO A 427 5.86 5.87 -11.35
N HIS A 428 6.96 5.85 -12.11
CA HIS A 428 8.10 6.74 -11.93
C HIS A 428 8.88 6.96 -13.23
#